data_AF-A0A0F4Q0L9-F1
#
_entry.id   AF-A0A0F4Q0L9-F1
#
_cell.length_a   1.000
_cell.length_b   1.000
_cell.length_c   1.000
_cell.angle_alpha   90.00
_cell.angle_beta   90.00
_cell.angle_gamma   90.00
#
_symmetry.space_group_name_H-M   'P 1'
#
loop_
_entity.id
_entity.type
_entity.pdbx_description
1 polymer ?
#
loop_
_entity_poly.entity_id
_entity_poly.type
_entity_poly.pdbx_seq_one_letter_code
_entity_poly.pdbx_strand_id
1 'polypeptide(L)'
;MSGFWNYRVILAEEAGKEPLYQIHEVEYTSNGKVTNWSETGAAPFGHDIEELKADAERLKSAFAKPALKVVRQARGYELVEIESGEPASAEPPAGVQQ
;
A
#
# COMPACT_ATOMS: atom_id res chain seq x y z
N MET A 1 16.52 -10.59 5.99
CA MET A 1 15.98 -10.04 4.75
C MET A 1 15.36 -8.70 5.11
N SER A 2 15.93 -7.59 4.64
CA SER A 2 15.41 -6.25 4.87
C SER A 2 14.20 -6.02 3.95
N GLY A 3 12.99 -6.08 4.52
CA GLY A 3 11.80 -5.56 3.85
C GLY A 3 11.64 -4.08 4.14
N PHE A 4 10.85 -3.39 3.33
CA PHE A 4 10.38 -2.04 3.63
C PHE A 4 8.89 -1.96 3.35
N TRP A 5 8.24 -0.92 3.86
CA TRP A 5 6.82 -0.72 3.65
C TRP A 5 6.54 0.69 3.11
N ASN A 6 5.37 0.87 2.52
CA ASN A 6 4.91 2.17 2.06
C ASN A 6 3.38 2.24 2.01
N TYR A 7 2.82 3.44 2.12
CA TYR A 7 1.38 3.63 1.94
C TYR A 7 1.01 3.62 0.45
N ARG A 8 -0.04 2.87 0.10
CA ARG A 8 -0.63 2.84 -1.25
C ARG A 8 -2.14 2.96 -1.17
N VAL A 9 -2.73 3.61 -2.16
CA VAL A 9 -4.18 3.56 -2.37
C VAL A 9 -4.52 2.22 -3.02
N ILE A 10 -5.45 1.46 -2.43
CA ILE A 10 -5.99 0.21 -2.95
C ILE A 10 -7.51 0.37 -3.15
N LEU A 11 -8.01 -0.06 -4.31
CA LEU A 11 -9.42 -0.26 -4.57
C LEU A 11 -9.86 -1.58 -3.94
N ALA A 12 -10.52 -1.49 -2.78
CA ALA A 12 -11.09 -2.62 -2.09
C ALA A 12 -12.46 -2.95 -2.68
N GLU A 13 -12.54 -4.09 -3.38
CA GLU A 13 -13.77 -4.62 -3.95
C GLU A 13 -14.30 -5.75 -3.05
N GLU A 14 -15.52 -5.59 -2.53
CA GLU A 14 -16.21 -6.63 -1.76
C GLU A 14 -17.51 -7.00 -2.47
N ALA A 15 -17.79 -8.31 -2.58
CA ALA A 15 -18.96 -8.79 -3.30
C ALA A 15 -20.25 -8.22 -2.69
N GLY A 16 -21.05 -7.54 -3.52
CA GLY A 16 -22.33 -6.94 -3.11
C GLY A 16 -22.20 -5.57 -2.43
N LYS A 17 -21.01 -4.95 -2.44
CA LYS A 17 -20.80 -3.57 -1.96
C LYS A 17 -20.19 -2.72 -3.06
N GLU A 18 -20.39 -1.41 -2.96
CA GLU A 18 -19.68 -0.45 -3.80
C GLU A 18 -18.18 -0.48 -3.48
N PRO A 19 -17.31 -0.41 -4.49
CA PRO A 19 -15.87 -0.46 -4.29
C PRO A 19 -15.37 0.81 -3.60
N LEU A 20 -14.43 0.66 -2.67
CA LEU A 20 -13.90 1.76 -1.85
C LEU A 20 -12.41 1.94 -2.08
N TYR A 21 -11.97 3.17 -2.29
CA TYR A 21 -10.55 3.52 -2.26
C TYR A 21 -10.10 3.69 -0.81
N GLN A 22 -9.10 2.91 -0.41
CA GLN A 22 -8.56 2.91 0.95
C GLN A 22 -7.03 3.02 0.89
N ILE A 23 -6.43 3.65 1.90
CA ILE A 23 -4.97 3.66 2.04
C ILE A 23 -4.57 2.43 2.83
N HIS A 24 -3.61 1.65 2.33
CA HIS A 24 -3.09 0.46 3.00
C HIS A 24 -1.59 0.55 3.19
N GLU A 25 -1.09 -0.13 4.21
CA GLU A 25 0.33 -0.40 4.38
C GLU A 25 0.69 -1.57 3.47
N VAL A 26 1.59 -1.35 2.52
CA VAL A 26 2.06 -2.37 1.59
C VAL A 26 3.51 -2.67 1.91
N GLU A 27 3.81 -3.94 2.14
CA GLU A 27 5.15 -4.44 2.41
C GLU A 27 5.80 -4.92 1.11
N TYR A 28 7.09 -4.64 1.00
CA TYR A 28 7.94 -4.98 -0.13
C TYR A 28 9.20 -5.69 0.37
N THR A 29 9.70 -6.62 -0.45
CA THR A 29 11.07 -7.15 -0.34
C THR A 29 12.12 -6.06 -0.62
N SER A 30 13.38 -6.33 -0.29
CA SER A 30 14.52 -5.45 -0.64
C SER A 30 14.68 -5.17 -2.14
N ASN A 31 14.13 -6.03 -3.01
CA ASN A 31 14.11 -5.80 -4.46
C ASN A 31 12.82 -5.12 -4.97
N GLY A 32 11.98 -4.61 -4.07
CA GLY A 32 10.82 -3.79 -4.42
C GLY A 32 9.57 -4.56 -4.83
N LYS A 33 9.52 -5.88 -4.62
CA LYS A 33 8.34 -6.70 -4.91
C LYS A 33 7.40 -6.75 -3.71
N VAL A 34 6.10 -6.60 -3.94
CA VAL A 34 5.09 -6.74 -2.88
C VAL A 34 5.15 -8.14 -2.24
N THR A 35 5.19 -8.17 -0.92
CA THR A 35 5.12 -9.39 -0.12
C THR A 35 3.81 -9.52 0.63
N ASN A 36 3.26 -8.40 1.09
CA ASN A 36 2.04 -8.36 1.90
C ASN A 36 1.40 -6.96 1.87
N TRP A 37 0.16 -6.85 2.34
CA TRP A 37 -0.50 -5.58 2.61
C TRP A 37 -1.49 -5.72 3.77
N SER A 38 -1.83 -4.59 4.40
CA SER A 38 -2.80 -4.58 5.50
C SER A 38 -4.18 -5.07 5.03
N GLU A 39 -4.86 -5.86 5.86
CA GLU A 39 -6.22 -6.36 5.55
C GLU A 39 -7.24 -5.22 5.52
N THR A 40 -7.08 -4.23 6.38
CA THR A 40 -7.95 -3.05 6.47
C THR A 40 -7.21 -1.77 6.10
N GLY A 41 -7.96 -0.77 5.65
CA GLY A 41 -7.43 0.57 5.43
C GLY A 41 -6.81 1.17 6.70
N ALA A 42 -5.66 1.80 6.54
CA ALA A 42 -4.96 2.54 7.58
C ALA A 42 -5.73 3.83 7.93
N ALA A 43 -5.88 4.07 9.23
CA ALA A 43 -6.41 5.31 9.78
C ALA A 43 -5.27 6.05 10.50
N PRO A 44 -5.20 7.39 10.41
CA PRO A 44 -4.15 8.13 11.09
C PRO A 44 -4.33 8.05 12.62
N PHE A 45 -3.22 7.96 13.35
CA PHE A 45 -3.23 7.87 14.82
C PHE A 45 -2.05 8.60 15.47
N GLY A 46 -2.17 8.90 16.76
CA GLY A 46 -1.12 9.56 17.56
C GLY A 46 -1.53 9.73 19.02
N HIS A 47 -0.56 9.93 19.91
CA HIS A 47 -0.80 10.20 21.33
C HIS A 47 -1.20 11.67 21.59
N ASP A 48 -0.91 12.56 20.65
CA ASP A 48 -1.35 13.95 20.63
C ASP A 48 -1.74 14.41 19.22
N ILE A 49 -2.20 15.66 19.12
CA ILE A 49 -2.67 16.26 17.86
C ILE A 49 -1.54 16.44 16.84
N GLU A 50 -0.30 16.70 17.28
CA GLU A 50 0.82 16.89 16.36
C GLU A 50 1.29 15.55 15.78
N GLU A 51 1.32 14.49 16.60
CA GLU A 51 1.57 13.13 16.11
C GLU A 51 0.49 12.68 15.12
N LEU A 52 -0.79 12.89 15.45
CA LEU A 52 -1.90 12.55 14.56
C LEU A 52 -1.81 13.30 13.22
N LYS A 53 -1.46 14.59 13.23
CA LYS A 53 -1.25 15.38 12.01
C LYS A 53 -0.07 14.85 11.20
N ALA A 54 1.04 14.54 11.86
CA ALA A 54 2.22 14.00 11.20
C ALA A 54 1.91 12.67 10.53
N ASP A 55 1.13 11.80 11.19
CA ASP A 55 0.72 10.53 10.63
C ASP A 55 -0.25 10.69 9.45
N ALA A 56 -1.23 11.60 9.57
CA ALA A 56 -2.13 11.94 8.47
C ALA A 56 -1.37 12.46 7.22
N GLU A 57 -0.36 13.31 7.41
CA GLU A 57 0.50 13.76 6.30
C GLU A 57 1.37 12.63 5.72
N ARG A 58 1.77 11.63 6.51
CA ARG A 58 2.43 10.42 5.97
C ARG A 58 1.48 9.60 5.10
N LEU A 59 0.24 9.36 5.54
CA LEU A 59 -0.77 8.63 4.77
C LEU A 59 -1.03 9.30 3.42
N LYS A 60 -1.05 10.64 3.38
CA LYS A 60 -1.23 11.44 2.16
C LYS A 60 -0.17 11.17 1.09
N SER A 61 1.02 10.68 1.46
CA SER A 61 2.04 10.26 0.48
C SER A 61 1.56 9.15 -0.46
N ALA A 62 0.54 8.38 -0.08
CA ALA A 62 -0.07 7.34 -0.91
C ALA A 62 -0.62 7.89 -2.22
N PHE A 63 -1.13 9.14 -2.24
CA PHE A 63 -1.73 9.76 -3.41
C PHE A 63 -0.70 10.15 -4.49
N ALA A 64 0.59 10.17 -4.16
CA ALA A 64 1.66 10.44 -5.12
C ALA A 64 2.01 9.23 -5.99
N LYS A 65 1.34 8.08 -5.79
CA LYS A 65 1.62 6.81 -6.46
C LYS A 65 0.36 6.29 -7.15
N PRO A 66 0.51 5.46 -8.20
CA PRO A 66 -0.62 4.82 -8.85
C PRO A 66 -1.47 4.01 -7.86
N ALA A 67 -2.79 4.14 -8.00
CA ALA A 67 -3.75 3.35 -7.25
C ALA A 67 -3.69 1.88 -7.70
N LEU A 68 -3.90 0.98 -6.74
CA LEU A 68 -3.76 -0.46 -6.92
C LEU A 68 -5.11 -1.15 -6.82
N LYS A 69 -5.21 -2.37 -7.35
CA LYS A 69 -6.32 -3.29 -7.12
C LYS A 69 -5.79 -4.68 -6.82
N VAL A 70 -6.57 -5.46 -6.07
CA VAL A 70 -6.26 -6.85 -5.79
C VAL A 70 -6.78 -7.72 -6.93
N VAL A 71 -5.89 -8.49 -7.56
CA VAL A 71 -6.25 -9.47 -8.59
C VAL A 71 -6.02 -10.87 -8.06
N ARG A 72 -7.03 -11.74 -8.24
CA ARG A 72 -6.90 -13.15 -7.92
C ARG A 72 -6.04 -13.84 -8.99
N GLN A 73 -4.96 -14.46 -8.56
CA GLN A 73 -4.09 -15.27 -9.42
C GLN A 73 -4.37 -16.77 -9.25
N ALA A 74 -3.75 -17.60 -10.09
CA ALA A 74 -3.80 -19.06 -9.94
C ALA A 74 -3.28 -19.53 -8.56
N ARG A 75 -2.37 -18.76 -7.95
CA ARG A 75 -1.85 -18.97 -6.60
C ARG A 75 -1.93 -17.68 -5.81
N GLY A 76 -2.97 -17.54 -5.00
CA GLY A 76 -3.15 -16.40 -4.09
C GLY A 76 -3.63 -15.13 -4.79
N TYR A 77 -3.14 -14.00 -4.30
CA TYR A 77 -3.57 -12.66 -4.69
C TYR A 77 -2.35 -11.79 -4.98
N GLU A 78 -2.50 -10.83 -5.88
CA GLU A 78 -1.45 -9.90 -6.27
C GLU A 78 -2.01 -8.48 -6.37
N LEU A 79 -1.20 -7.49 -6.00
CA LEU A 79 -1.53 -6.08 -6.22
C LEU A 79 -0.99 -5.65 -7.58
N VAL A 80 -1.88 -5.07 -8.40
CA VAL A 80 -1.52 -4.48 -9.69
C VAL A 80 -2.01 -3.05 -9.78
N GLU A 81 -1.32 -2.23 -10.55
CA GLU A 81 -1.75 -0.87 -10.82
C GLU A 81 -3.03 -0.85 -11.66
N ILE A 82 -3.97 0.03 -11.31
CA ILE A 82 -5.27 0.10 -11.98
C ILE A 82 -5.11 0.54 -13.44
N GLU A 83 -4.22 1.49 -13.71
CA GLU A 83 -4.05 2.10 -15.03
C GLU A 83 -3.19 1.26 -15.97
N SER A 84 -2.02 0.79 -15.51
CA SER A 84 -1.07 0.03 -16.34
C SER A 84 -1.35 -1.48 -16.34
N GLY A 85 -1.99 -2.00 -15.30
CA GLY A 85 -2.15 -3.44 -15.08
C GLY A 85 -0.86 -4.15 -14.66
N GLU A 86 0.23 -3.41 -14.44
CA GLU A 86 1.51 -3.97 -14.04
C GLU A 86 1.54 -4.34 -12.54
N PRO A 87 2.33 -5.35 -12.14
CA PRO A 87 2.52 -5.67 -10.73
C PRO A 87 3.03 -4.47 -9.95
N ALA A 88 2.43 -4.23 -8.78
CA ALA A 88 2.86 -3.17 -7.90
C ALA A 88 4.32 -3.37 -7.48
N SER A 89 5.11 -2.32 -7.61
CA SER A 89 6.49 -2.28 -7.14
C SER A 89 6.80 -0.96 -6.46
N ALA A 90 7.90 -0.92 -5.73
CA ALA A 90 8.41 0.30 -5.13
C ALA A 90 9.94 0.28 -5.13
N GLU A 91 10.54 1.46 -5.29
CA GLU A 91 11.98 1.61 -5.10
C GLU A 91 12.33 1.51 -3.61
N PRO A 92 13.37 0.72 -3.25
CA PRO A 92 13.82 0.65 -1.88
C PRO A 92 14.31 2.02 -1.40
N PRO A 93 13.94 2.47 -0.18
CA PRO A 93 14.45 3.72 0.35
C PRO A 93 15.97 3.67 0.50
N ALA A 94 16.61 4.83 0.34
CA ALA A 94 18.06 4.96 0.43
C ALA A 94 18.56 4.37 1.77
N GLY A 95 19.39 3.33 1.70
CA GLY A 95 19.95 2.61 2.87
C GLY A 95 19.43 1.20 3.10
N VAL A 96 18.44 0.72 2.33
CA VAL A 96 17.91 -0.66 2.42
C VAL A 96 18.63 -1.66 1.48
N GLN A 97 19.51 -1.16 0.60
CA GLN A 97 20.40 -2.00 -0.21
C GLN A 97 21.59 -2.48 0.65
N GLN A 98 21.46 -3.66 1.26
CA GLN A 98 22.59 -4.44 1.78
C GLN A 98 22.50 -5.88 1.27
#